data_AF-A0A3M1CXW1-F1
#
_entry.id   AF-A0A3M1CXW1-F1
#
_cell.length_a   1.000
_cell.length_b   1.000
_cell.length_c   1.000
_cell.angle_alpha   90.00
_cell.angle_beta   90.00
_cell.angle_gamma   90.00
#
_symmetry.space_group_name_H-M   'P 1'
#
loop_
_entity.id
_entity.type
_entity.pdbx_description
1 polymer ?
#
loop_
_entity_poly.entity_id
_entity_poly.type
_entity_poly.pdbx_seq_one_letter_code
_entity_poly.pdbx_strand_id
1 'polypeptide(L)' 'ILRTTRFADSRTEAEPQFEKPEYFASMSYEDQLSFMQNAMKKAAQNLDFEAAIVIRDEIKELKARLKRSRGRKKK' A
#
# COMPACT_ATOMS: atom_id res chain seq x y z
N ILE A 1 -0.26 -38.36 -34.46
CA ILE A 1 0.60 -37.49 -33.62
C ILE A 1 -0.34 -36.62 -32.79
N LEU A 2 -0.41 -36.88 -31.48
CA LEU A 2 -1.36 -36.24 -30.56
C LEU A 2 -0.98 -34.77 -30.32
N ARG A 3 -2.00 -33.90 -30.39
CA ARG A 3 -1.96 -32.45 -30.24
C ARG A 3 -2.38 -32.11 -28.81
N THR A 4 -1.51 -31.49 -28.01
CA THR A 4 -1.88 -30.50 -26.96
C THR A 4 -0.65 -29.73 -26.49
N THR A 5 -0.50 -28.49 -26.95
CA THR A 5 0.22 -27.45 -26.21
C THR A 5 -0.69 -27.00 -25.07
N ARG A 6 -0.40 -27.44 -23.82
CA ARG A 6 -1.06 -26.89 -22.63
C ARG A 6 -0.51 -25.48 -22.38
N PHE A 7 -1.09 -24.51 -23.08
CA PHE A 7 -1.16 -23.14 -22.60
C PHE A 7 -2.01 -23.14 -21.30
N ALA A 8 -1.67 -22.24 -20.38
CA ALA A 8 -2.31 -22.00 -19.08
C ALA A 8 -1.81 -22.84 -17.89
N ASP A 9 -0.71 -22.39 -17.28
CA ASP A 9 -0.81 -21.99 -15.87
C ASP A 9 -0.58 -20.48 -15.82
N SER A 10 -1.62 -19.73 -16.22
CA SER A 10 -1.70 -18.30 -15.98
C SER A 10 -1.86 -18.11 -14.48
N ARG A 11 -0.75 -18.05 -13.75
CA ARG A 11 -0.75 -17.40 -12.45
C ARG A 11 -0.93 -15.91 -12.73
N THR A 12 -2.19 -15.50 -12.76
CA THR A 12 -2.60 -14.13 -12.48
C THR A 12 -2.09 -13.84 -11.08
N GLU A 13 -0.84 -13.41 -10.96
CA GLU A 13 -0.38 -12.75 -9.75
C GLU A 13 -1.27 -11.52 -9.64
N ALA A 14 -2.16 -11.57 -8.65
CA ALA A 14 -3.11 -10.52 -8.37
C ALA A 14 -2.36 -9.19 -8.39
N GLU A 15 -2.91 -8.21 -9.12
CA GLU A 15 -2.52 -6.81 -9.02
C GLU A 15 -2.12 -6.51 -7.57
N PRO A 16 -0.94 -5.96 -7.30
CA PRO A 16 -0.51 -5.65 -5.94
C PRO A 16 -1.29 -4.43 -5.45
N GLN A 17 -2.59 -4.59 -5.30
CA GLN A 17 -3.49 -3.67 -4.67
C GLN A 17 -3.22 -3.81 -3.18
N PHE A 18 -2.51 -2.85 -2.61
CA PHE A 18 -2.35 -2.77 -1.17
C PHE A 18 -3.73 -2.63 -0.51
N GLU A 19 -4.29 -3.75 -0.03
CA GLU A 19 -5.58 -3.77 0.66
C GLU A 19 -5.41 -3.22 2.07
N LYS A 20 -5.93 -2.01 2.29
CA LYS A 20 -6.02 -1.42 3.62
C LYS A 20 -7.09 -2.17 4.41
N PRO A 21 -6.80 -2.63 5.64
CA PRO A 21 -7.82 -3.21 6.49
C PRO A 21 -8.92 -2.21 6.84
N GLU A 22 -10.16 -2.68 7.00
CA GLU A 22 -11.33 -1.87 7.41
C GLU A 22 -11.05 -1.03 8.68
N TYR A 23 -10.29 -1.58 9.63
CA TYR A 23 -9.91 -0.91 10.88
C TYR A 23 -8.89 0.22 10.70
N PHE A 24 -8.27 0.35 9.52
CA PHE A 24 -7.29 1.40 9.24
C PHE A 24 -7.90 2.80 9.39
N ALA A 25 -9.16 2.97 9.01
CA ALA A 25 -9.88 4.24 9.16
C ALA A 25 -10.13 4.61 10.63
N SER A 26 -10.23 3.61 11.52
CA SER A 26 -10.44 3.80 12.96
C SER A 26 -9.14 3.95 13.77
N MET A 27 -7.98 3.70 13.17
CA MET A 27 -6.68 3.78 13.85
C MET A 27 -6.23 5.22 14.11
N SER A 28 -5.37 5.41 15.11
CA SER A 28 -4.72 6.70 15.34
C SER A 28 -3.80 7.04 14.16
N TYR A 29 -3.51 8.33 13.95
CA TYR A 29 -2.61 8.77 12.88
C TYR A 29 -1.21 8.16 12.98
N GLU A 30 -0.71 7.95 14.19
CA GLU A 30 0.61 7.34 14.42
C GLU A 30 0.60 5.85 14.08
N ASP A 31 -0.48 5.16 14.42
CA ASP A 31 -0.66 3.74 14.08
C ASP A 31 -0.84 3.54 12.58
N GLN A 32 -1.64 4.39 11.92
CA GLN A 32 -1.79 4.38 10.47
C GLN A 32 -0.43 4.58 9.78
N LEU A 33 0.37 5.54 10.25
CA LEU A 33 1.68 5.82 9.69
C LEU A 33 2.64 4.63 9.87
N SER A 34 2.61 4.00 11.04
CA SER A 34 3.44 2.85 11.39
C SER A 34 3.05 1.62 10.58
N PHE A 35 1.75 1.38 10.40
CA PHE A 35 1.21 0.33 9.56
C PHE A 35 1.66 0.50 8.10
N MET A 36 1.50 1.71 7.53
CA MET A 36 1.91 1.98 6.15
C MET A 36 3.42 1.85 5.96
N GLN A 37 4.24 2.28 6.93
CA GLN A 37 5.70 2.10 6.85
C GLN A 37 6.10 0.63 6.87
N ASN A 38 5.44 -0.18 7.71
CA ASN A 38 5.68 -1.62 7.76
C ASN A 38 5.23 -2.31 6.47
N ALA A 39 4.10 -1.89 5.91
CA ALA A 39 3.62 -2.37 4.62
C ALA A 39 4.59 -2.05 3.48
N MET A 40 5.10 -0.81 3.41
CA MET A 40 6.09 -0.41 2.41
C MET A 40 7.36 -1.24 2.52
N LYS A 41 7.85 -1.51 3.74
CA LYS A 41 9.02 -2.36 3.97
C LYS A 41 8.78 -3.80 3.49
N LYS A 42 7.60 -4.35 3.75
CA LYS A 42 7.22 -5.69 3.26
C LYS A 42 7.15 -5.74 1.74
N ALA A 43 6.53 -4.73 1.10
CA ALA A 43 6.50 -4.62 -0.36
C ALA A 43 7.92 -4.54 -0.94
N ALA A 44 8.80 -3.72 -0.37
CA ALA A 44 10.20 -3.63 -0.79
C ALA A 44 10.98 -4.94 -0.59
N GLN A 45 10.73 -5.69 0.49
CA GLN A 45 11.32 -7.00 0.72
C GLN A 45 10.85 -8.04 -0.30
N ASN A 46 9.60 -7.93 -0.75
CA ASN A 46 9.00 -8.79 -1.78
C ASN A 46 9.35 -8.34 -3.21
N LEU A 47 10.22 -7.33 -3.38
CA LEU A 47 10.57 -6.72 -4.67
C LEU A 47 9.35 -6.13 -5.42
N ASP A 48 8.27 -5.84 -4.69
CA ASP A 48 7.06 -5.21 -5.19
C ASP A 48 7.20 -3.69 -5.09
N PHE A 49 7.89 -3.13 -6.07
CA PHE A 49 8.19 -1.70 -6.11
C PHE A 49 6.97 -0.86 -6.45
N GLU A 50 6.00 -1.39 -7.19
CA GLU A 50 4.77 -0.67 -7.52
C GLU A 50 3.94 -0.42 -6.28
N ALA A 51 3.69 -1.46 -5.46
CA ALA A 51 3.03 -1.29 -4.17
C ALA A 51 3.84 -0.36 -3.24
N ALA A 52 5.16 -0.50 -3.20
CA ALA A 52 6.00 0.36 -2.37
C ALA A 52 5.90 1.85 -2.77
N ILE A 53 5.83 2.15 -4.07
CA ILE A 53 5.64 3.51 -4.59
C ILE A 53 4.28 4.07 -4.18
N VAL A 54 3.21 3.29 -4.35
CA VAL A 54 1.85 3.69 -3.95
C VAL A 54 1.82 3.99 -2.45
N ILE A 55 2.33 3.07 -1.63
CA ILE A 55 2.35 3.24 -0.17
C ILE A 55 3.19 4.45 0.24
N ARG A 56 4.32 4.72 -0.42
CA ARG A 56 5.17 5.91 -0.17
C ARG A 56 4.38 7.20 -0.39
N ASP A 57 3.65 7.28 -1.48
CA ASP A 57 2.89 8.47 -1.84
C ASP A 57 1.72 8.70 -0.87
N GLU A 58 1.07 7.62 -0.42
CA GLU A 58 0.04 7.69 0.63
C GLU A 58 0.61 8.13 1.98
N ILE A 59 1.78 7.64 2.39
CA ILE A 59 2.48 8.11 3.60
C ILE A 59 2.75 9.62 3.51
N LYS A 60 3.19 10.09 2.34
CA LYS A 60 3.46 11.51 2.11
C LYS A 60 2.19 12.34 2.23
N GLU A 61 1.07 11.85 1.69
CA GLU A 61 -0.22 12.51 1.81
C GLU A 61 -0.72 12.54 3.27
N LEU A 62 -0.64 11.43 4.00
CA LEU A 62 -1.00 11.36 5.42
C LEU A 62 -0.22 12.38 6.25
N LYS A 63 1.10 12.48 6.04
CA LYS A 63 1.95 13.49 6.71
C LYS A 63 1.56 14.91 6.33
N ALA A 64 1.24 15.16 5.06
CA ALA A 64 0.81 16.48 4.59
C ALA A 64 -0.54 16.90 5.19
N ARG A 65 -1.50 15.97 5.27
CA ARG A 65 -2.81 16.18 5.92
C ARG A 65 -2.64 16.55 7.39
N LEU A 66 -1.77 15.83 8.13
CA LEU A 66 -1.44 16.14 9.53
C LEU A 66 -0.83 17.54 9.70
N LYS A 67 0.08 17.94 8.80
CA LYS A 67 0.69 19.28 8.84
C LYS A 67 -0.36 20.37 8.59
N ARG A 68 -1.27 20.16 7.64
CA ARG A 68 -2.36 21.10 7.33
C ARG A 68 -3.36 21.22 8.48
N SER A 69 -3.75 20.11 9.11
CA SER A 69 -4.69 20.13 10.25
C SER A 69 -4.11 20.89 11.45
N ARG A 70 -2.81 20.73 11.73
CA ARG A 70 -2.11 21.48 12.78
C ARG A 70 -2.01 22.98 12.48
N GLY A 71 -1.83 23.39 11.23
CA GLY A 71 -1.77 24.79 10.83
C GLY A 71 -3.12 25.53 10.91
N ARG A 72 -4.23 24.82 10.74
CA ARG A 72 -5.57 25.40 10.71
C ARG A 72 -6.14 25.76 12.09
N LYS A 73 -5.61 25.16 13.17
CA LYS A 73 -5.99 25.47 14.57
C LYS A 73 -5.40 26.78 15.12
N LYS A 74 -4.59 27.50 14.35
CA LYS A 74 -3.90 28.75 14.75
C LYS A 74 -4.51 30.02 14.14
N LYS A 75 -5.69 29.95 13.52
CA LYS A 75 -6.44 31.11 13.05
C LYS A 75 -7.75 31.24 13.80
#